data_AF-A0A1E4DIB5-F1
#
_entry.id   AF-A0A1E4DIB5-F1
#
_cell.length_a   1.000
_cell.length_b   1.000
_cell.length_c   1.000
_cell.angle_alpha   90.00
_cell.angle_beta   90.00
_cell.angle_gamma   90.00
#
_symmetry.space_group_name_H-M   'P 1'
#
loop_
_entity.id
_entity.type
_entity.pdbx_description
1 polymer ?
#
loop_
_entity_poly.entity_id
_entity_poly.type
_entity_poly.pdbx_seq_one_letter_code
_entity_poly.pdbx_strand_id
1 'polypeptide(L)'
;MAQQHMNDRSGQSATQLQAPVVRAARDLTYDEKKAAEAAFRGEPFNPAWSAAAAVVYEGIVSAMCRMQVASLTDMEAVPVAEECLTR
;
A
#
# COMPACT_ATOMS: atom_id res chain seq x y z
N MET A 1 52.08 1.34 27.87
CA MET A 1 51.76 1.84 26.52
C MET A 1 50.33 1.44 26.21
N ALA A 2 49.65 2.26 25.42
CA ALA A 2 48.21 2.47 25.42
C ALA A 2 47.33 1.26 25.01
N GLN A 3 46.08 1.36 25.47
CA GLN A 3 44.96 0.46 25.24
C GLN A 3 44.59 0.37 23.75
N GLN A 4 44.13 -0.80 23.31
CA GLN A 4 43.39 -0.94 22.05
C GLN A 4 42.12 -1.75 22.28
N HIS A 5 41.13 -1.01 22.75
CA HIS A 5 39.73 -1.22 22.43
C HIS A 5 39.56 -1.10 20.91
N MET A 6 39.13 -2.18 20.26
CA MET A 6 38.43 -2.11 18.97
C MET A 6 37.13 -2.87 19.14
N ASN A 7 36.10 -2.12 19.52
CA ASN A 7 34.72 -2.54 19.36
C ASN A 7 34.42 -2.41 17.86
N ASP A 8 34.46 -3.52 17.14
CA ASP A 8 33.96 -3.59 15.77
C ASP A 8 32.45 -3.36 15.78
N ARG A 9 32.11 -2.08 15.60
CA ARG A 9 31.26 -1.59 14.52
C ARG A 9 30.12 -2.58 14.22
N SER A 10 29.04 -2.46 14.97
CA SER A 10 27.88 -1.71 14.48
C SER A 10 27.59 -2.04 13.02
N GLY A 11 27.04 -3.23 12.82
CA GLY A 11 26.57 -3.73 11.52
C GLY A 11 25.39 -4.70 11.66
N GLN A 12 24.83 -4.84 12.86
CA GLN A 12 23.51 -5.45 13.03
C GLN A 12 22.49 -4.43 12.57
N SER A 13 22.38 -4.32 11.25
CA SER A 13 21.13 -4.45 10.53
C SER A 13 19.97 -4.41 11.49
N ALA A 14 19.39 -3.22 11.63
CA ALA A 14 18.01 -3.09 12.03
C ALA A 14 17.17 -3.77 10.94
N THR A 15 17.26 -5.10 10.83
CA THR A 15 16.11 -5.96 10.64
C THR A 15 15.22 -5.67 11.83
N GLN A 16 14.57 -4.52 11.75
CA GLN A 16 13.26 -4.32 12.29
C GLN A 16 12.45 -5.44 11.67
N LEU A 17 12.47 -6.58 12.36
CA LEU A 17 11.49 -7.63 12.25
C LEU A 17 10.18 -6.92 12.60
N GLN A 18 9.60 -6.26 11.60
CA GLN A 18 8.20 -5.90 11.61
C GLN A 18 7.48 -7.25 11.56
N ALA A 19 7.39 -7.88 12.75
CA ALA A 19 6.25 -8.71 13.11
C ALA A 19 5.01 -8.00 12.55
N PRO A 20 4.05 -8.73 11.97
CA PRO A 20 2.91 -8.10 11.33
C PRO A 20 2.32 -7.13 12.35
N VAL A 21 2.57 -5.83 12.13
CA VAL A 21 1.99 -4.80 12.96
C VAL A 21 0.54 -4.93 12.56
N VAL A 22 -0.20 -5.69 13.35
CA VAL A 22 -1.64 -5.57 13.42
C VAL A 22 -1.78 -4.11 13.79
N ARG A 23 -1.92 -3.27 12.76
CA ARG A 23 -2.13 -1.85 12.92
C ARG A 23 -3.44 -1.82 13.65
N ALA A 24 -3.38 -1.71 14.98
CA ALA A 24 -4.54 -1.59 15.83
C ALA A 24 -5.45 -0.59 15.13
N ALA A 25 -6.75 -0.91 15.05
CA ALA A 25 -7.73 -0.07 14.40
C ALA A 25 -7.64 1.32 15.03
N ARG A 26 -6.85 2.20 14.40
CA ARG A 26 -6.57 3.53 14.90
C ARG A 26 -7.76 4.36 14.50
N ASP A 27 -8.28 5.13 15.45
CA ASP A 27 -9.32 6.09 15.14
C ASP A 27 -8.78 7.06 14.09
N LEU A 28 -9.42 7.07 12.93
CA LEU A 28 -9.09 8.02 11.87
C LEU A 28 -9.41 9.43 12.36
N THR A 29 -8.47 10.33 12.12
CA THR A 29 -8.66 11.76 12.35
C THR A 29 -9.78 12.32 11.45
N TYR A 30 -10.27 13.52 11.77
CA TYR A 30 -11.37 14.13 11.00
C TYR A 30 -11.00 14.28 9.52
N ASP A 31 -9.81 14.79 9.23
CA ASP A 31 -9.33 14.97 7.85
C ASP A 31 -9.09 13.63 7.14
N GLU A 32 -8.57 12.59 7.80
CA GLU A 32 -8.46 11.25 7.20
C GLU A 32 -9.83 10.67 6.84
N LYS A 33 -10.85 10.85 7.69
CA LYS A 33 -12.23 10.43 7.40
C LYS A 33 -12.80 11.19 6.20
N LYS A 34 -12.65 12.52 6.18
CA LYS A 34 -13.10 13.37 5.07
C LYS A 34 -12.39 13.02 3.76
N ALA A 35 -11.09 12.74 3.82
CA ALA A 35 -10.30 12.32 2.68
C ALA A 35 -10.75 10.96 2.14
N ALA A 36 -11.04 10.00 3.03
CA ALA A 36 -11.63 8.73 2.61
C ALA A 36 -12.97 8.94 1.91
N GLU A 37 -13.90 9.71 2.49
CA GLU A 37 -15.19 10.02 1.87
C GLU A 37 -15.04 10.70 0.51
N ALA A 38 -14.11 11.66 0.38
CA ALA A 38 -13.84 12.34 -0.89
C ALA A 38 -13.33 11.37 -1.96
N ALA A 39 -12.40 10.47 -1.59
CA ALA A 39 -11.89 9.43 -2.48
C ALA A 39 -13.02 8.50 -2.96
N PHE A 40 -13.92 8.07 -2.06
CA PHE A 40 -15.07 7.24 -2.43
C PHE A 40 -16.07 7.96 -3.35
N ARG A 41 -16.23 9.28 -3.20
CA ARG A 41 -17.13 10.10 -4.02
C ARG A 41 -16.52 10.54 -5.35
N GLY A 42 -15.20 10.42 -5.51
CA GLY A 42 -14.48 10.99 -6.66
C GLY A 42 -14.30 12.51 -6.59
N GLU A 43 -14.41 13.09 -5.38
CA GLU A 43 -14.18 14.51 -5.14
C GLU A 43 -12.68 14.80 -5.02
N PRO A 44 -12.20 16.01 -5.38
CA PRO A 44 -10.78 16.36 -5.30
C PRO A 44 -10.27 16.39 -3.84
N PHE A 45 -8.98 16.08 -3.67
CA PHE A 45 -8.30 16.18 -2.38
C PHE A 45 -8.19 17.65 -1.91
N ASN A 46 -8.54 17.90 -0.65
CA ASN A 46 -8.39 19.23 -0.06
C ASN A 46 -6.97 19.42 0.50
N PRO A 47 -6.18 20.39 0.02
CA PRO A 47 -4.79 20.59 0.44
C PRO A 47 -4.66 21.08 1.89
N ALA A 48 -5.75 21.46 2.56
CA ALA A 48 -5.74 21.80 3.99
C ALA A 48 -5.71 20.56 4.92
N TRP A 49 -5.90 19.35 4.38
CA TRP A 49 -5.84 18.11 5.15
C TRP A 49 -4.40 17.65 5.43
N SER A 50 -4.24 16.78 6.42
CA SER A 50 -2.92 16.32 6.82
C SER A 50 -2.26 15.41 5.78
N ALA A 51 -0.94 15.21 5.89
CA ALA A 51 -0.22 14.24 5.08
C ALA A 51 -0.76 12.81 5.27
N ALA A 52 -1.26 12.46 6.46
CA ALA A 52 -1.86 11.15 6.70
C ALA A 52 -3.17 10.97 5.90
N ALA A 53 -3.98 12.02 5.79
CA ALA A 53 -5.19 12.03 4.98
C ALA A 53 -4.88 11.90 3.48
N ALA A 54 -3.79 12.51 3.00
CA ALA A 54 -3.32 12.34 1.62
C ALA A 54 -3.04 10.86 1.31
N VAL A 55 -2.30 10.18 2.19
CA VAL A 55 -2.01 8.74 2.06
C VAL A 55 -3.28 7.90 2.02
N VAL A 56 -4.29 8.23 2.83
CA VAL A 56 -5.59 7.55 2.82
C VAL A 56 -6.33 7.79 1.49
N TYR A 57 -6.41 9.05 1.04
CA TYR A 57 -7.07 9.41 -0.21
C TYR A 57 -6.44 8.69 -1.42
N GLU A 58 -5.12 8.84 -1.58
CA GLU A 58 -4.38 8.22 -2.68
C GLU A 58 -4.45 6.70 -2.64
N GLY A 59 -4.39 6.11 -1.44
CA GLY A 59 -4.52 4.67 -1.23
C GLY A 59 -5.86 4.12 -1.70
N ILE A 60 -6.96 4.81 -1.37
CA ILE A 60 -8.32 4.42 -1.77
C ILE A 60 -8.50 4.58 -3.28
N VAL A 61 -8.16 5.74 -3.86
CA VAL A 61 -8.25 5.98 -5.31
C VAL A 61 -7.46 4.92 -6.09
N SER A 62 -6.23 4.64 -5.66
CA SER A 62 -5.39 3.62 -6.28
C SER A 62 -6.00 2.21 -6.17
N ALA A 63 -6.58 1.86 -5.02
CA ALA A 63 -7.23 0.58 -4.81
C ALA A 63 -8.47 0.43 -5.70
N MET A 64 -9.31 1.45 -5.80
CA MET A 64 -10.48 1.47 -6.68
C MET A 64 -10.10 1.32 -8.15
N CYS A 65 -9.04 2.01 -8.59
CA CYS A 65 -8.53 1.85 -9.95
C CYS A 65 -8.09 0.40 -10.19
N ARG A 66 -7.32 -0.20 -9.27
CA ARG A 66 -6.91 -1.61 -9.37
C ARG A 66 -8.09 -2.58 -9.37
N MET A 67 -9.11 -2.34 -8.55
CA MET A 67 -10.31 -3.21 -8.51
C MET A 67 -11.12 -3.12 -9.81
N GLN A 68 -11.26 -1.92 -10.38
CA GLN A 68 -11.91 -1.74 -11.68
C GLN A 68 -11.12 -2.44 -12.80
N VAL A 69 -9.79 -2.29 -12.81
CA VAL A 69 -8.92 -3.00 -13.76
C VAL A 69 -9.05 -4.51 -13.57
N ALA A 70 -8.97 -5.02 -12.33
CA ALA A 70 -9.11 -6.44 -12.04
C ALA A 70 -10.47 -6.99 -12.52
N SER A 71 -11.55 -6.24 -12.30
CA SER A 71 -12.90 -6.61 -12.75
C SER A 71 -13.05 -6.59 -14.27
N LEU A 72 -12.29 -5.75 -14.99
CA LEU A 72 -12.27 -5.72 -16.46
C LEU A 72 -11.40 -6.84 -17.03
N THR A 73 -10.28 -7.15 -16.39
CA THR A 73 -9.34 -8.20 -16.82
C THR A 73 -9.84 -9.61 -16.56
N ASP A 74 -10.81 -9.80 -15.65
CA ASP A 74 -11.44 -11.11 -15.39
C ASP A 74 -12.17 -11.67 -16.64
N MET A 75 -12.58 -10.81 -17.58
CA MET A 75 -13.18 -11.22 -18.86
C MET A 75 -12.18 -11.35 -20.02
N GLU A 76 -10.90 -11.04 -19.81
CA GLU A 76 -9.82 -11.19 -20.81
C GLU A 76 -8.83 -12.30 -20.43
N ALA A 77 -9.24 -13.22 -19.56
CA ALA A 77 -8.63 -14.55 -19.50
C ALA A 77 -9.35 -15.47 -20.50
N VAL A 78 -9.31 -15.13 -21.80
CA VAL A 78 -9.53 -16.14 -22.84
C VAL A 78 -8.31 -17.06 -22.78
N PRO A 79 -8.42 -18.34 -22.39
CA PRO A 79 -7.32 -19.27 -22.52
C PRO A 79 -7.07 -19.48 -24.01
N VAL A 80 -6.20 -18.65 -24.59
CA VAL A 80 -5.57 -18.90 -25.88
C VAL A 80 -4.50 -19.98 -25.70
N ALA A 81 -4.96 -21.19 -25.37
CA ALA A 81 -4.16 -22.38 -25.54
C ALA A 81 -5.03 -23.36 -26.31
N GLU A 82 -5.02 -23.10 -27.61
CA GLU A 82 -5.34 -24.01 -28.71
C GLU A 82 -5.77 -25.43 -28.33
N GLU A 83 -7.02 -25.69 -28.66
CA GLU A 83 -7.43 -26.90 -29.34
C GLU A 83 -6.44 -27.25 -30.47
N CYS A 84 -5.50 -28.16 -30.19
CA CYS A 84 -4.89 -29.02 -31.22
C CYS A 84 -5.54 -30.40 -31.14
N LEU A 85 -6.79 -30.47 -31.57
CA LEU A 85 -7.44 -31.71 -31.97
C LEU A 85 -6.89 -32.10 -33.35
N THR A 86 -5.82 -32.90 -33.45
CA THR A 86 -5.56 -33.64 -34.71
C THR A 86 -4.69 -34.89 -34.51
N ARG A 87 -5.32 -36.04 -34.79
CA ARG A 87 -4.76 -37.35 -35.20
C ARG A 87 -4.15 -38.30 -34.17
#